data_AF-A0A1G7LGM6-F1
#
_entry.id   AF-A0A1G7LGM6-F1
#
_cell.length_a   1.000
_cell.length_b   1.000
_cell.length_c   1.000
_cell.angle_alpha   90.00
_cell.angle_beta   90.00
_cell.angle_gamma   90.00
#
_symmetry.space_group_name_H-M   'P 1'
#
loop_
_entity.id
_entity.type
_entity.pdbx_description
1 polymer ?
#
loop_
_entity_poly.entity_id
_entity_poly.type
_entity_poly.pdbx_seq_one_letter_code
_entity_poly.pdbx_strand_id
1 'polypeptide(L)'
;MKHIILAFLLVVGISACSKKDEKFKLKTVTLTAYKGAALSQQRIYIKIVDAADTARVVGKSASYPSDLPLPATLGLESAVKQPFYKNTCYVQLWGDTDGMISSAKVNMDKYKIIFPLAMEVGNEVFEVTLSGSWD
;
A
#
# COMPACT_ATOMS: atom_id res chain seq x y z
N MET A 1 32.33 -43.11 17.43
CA MET A 1 32.57 -41.64 17.35
C MET A 1 32.26 -41.00 15.98
N LYS A 2 32.06 -41.75 14.88
CA LYS A 2 31.72 -41.15 13.56
C LYS A 2 30.26 -40.67 13.41
N HIS A 3 29.31 -41.26 14.13
CA HIS A 3 27.87 -40.94 13.98
C HIS A 3 27.43 -39.66 14.71
N ILE A 4 28.18 -39.21 15.72
CA ILE A 4 27.86 -38.01 16.51
C ILE A 4 28.15 -36.73 15.70
N ILE A 5 29.19 -36.75 14.86
CA ILE A 5 29.58 -35.61 14.03
C ILE A 5 28.54 -35.33 12.93
N LEU A 6 27.92 -36.39 12.39
CA LEU A 6 26.90 -36.26 11.34
C LEU A 6 25.60 -35.63 11.86
N ALA A 7 25.22 -35.94 13.11
CA ALA A 7 24.04 -35.37 13.74
C ALA A 7 24.20 -33.87 14.04
N PHE A 8 25.42 -33.43 14.42
CA PHE A 8 25.70 -32.03 14.68
C PHE A 8 25.67 -31.16 13.40
N LEU A 9 26.12 -31.72 12.27
CA LEU A 9 26.03 -31.06 10.96
C LEU A 9 24.58 -30.91 10.45
N LEU A 10 23.69 -31.84 10.80
CA LEU A 10 22.28 -31.78 10.39
C LEU A 10 21.51 -30.66 11.11
N VAL A 11 21.86 -30.37 12.37
CA VAL A 11 21.19 -29.35 13.19
C VAL A 11 21.61 -27.92 12.79
N VAL A 12 22.83 -27.72 12.30
CA VAL A 12 23.32 -26.40 11.86
C VAL A 12 22.78 -26.01 10.47
N GLY A 13 22.36 -26.99 9.65
CA GLY A 13 21.77 -26.73 8.33
C GLY A 13 20.34 -26.17 8.34
N ILE A 14 19.58 -26.40 9.42
CA ILE A 14 18.15 -26.04 9.49
C ILE A 14 17.92 -24.59 9.89
N SER A 15 18.90 -23.93 10.50
CA SER A 15 18.84 -22.55 10.97
C SER A 15 19.37 -21.51 9.96
N ALA A 16 19.87 -21.94 8.80
CA ALA A 16 20.51 -21.06 7.82
C ALA A 16 19.55 -20.43 6.77
N CYS A 17 18.23 -20.62 6.88
CA CYS A 17 17.28 -20.03 5.92
C CYS A 17 16.13 -19.29 6.62
N SER A 18 16.44 -18.37 7.53
CA SER A 18 15.50 -17.29 7.83
C SER A 18 15.52 -16.32 6.66
N LYS A 19 14.67 -16.54 5.63
CA LYS A 19 14.32 -15.47 4.69
C LYS A 19 13.85 -14.29 5.55
N LYS A 20 14.65 -13.22 5.61
CA LYS A 20 14.17 -11.95 6.13
C LYS A 20 12.94 -11.63 5.29
N ASP A 21 11.76 -11.67 5.90
CA ASP A 21 10.55 -11.08 5.31
C ASP A 21 10.83 -9.57 5.23
N GLU A 22 11.53 -9.13 4.18
CA GLU A 22 11.66 -7.71 3.87
C GLU A 22 10.25 -7.17 3.68
N LYS A 23 9.89 -6.18 4.50
CA LYS A 23 8.54 -5.63 4.51
C LYS A 23 8.56 -4.34 3.71
N PHE A 24 7.95 -4.39 2.53
CA PHE A 24 7.72 -3.19 1.74
C PHE A 24 6.94 -2.15 2.55
N LYS A 25 7.45 -0.92 2.59
CA LYS A 25 6.80 0.21 3.23
C LYS A 25 6.30 1.19 2.19
N LEU A 26 4.98 1.35 2.15
CA LEU A 26 4.40 2.51 1.48
C LEU A 26 4.74 3.78 2.24
N LYS A 27 5.17 4.80 1.48
CA LYS A 27 5.59 6.10 2.02
C LYS A 27 4.71 7.23 1.51
N THR A 28 4.31 7.16 0.25
CA THR A 28 3.51 8.22 -0.37
C THR A 28 2.45 7.65 -1.28
N VAL A 29 1.39 8.44 -1.47
CA VAL A 29 0.40 8.23 -2.52
C VAL A 29 0.31 9.52 -3.34
N THR A 30 0.45 9.40 -4.65
CA THR A 30 0.26 10.50 -5.58
C THR A 30 -1.12 10.37 -6.19
N LEU A 31 -2.01 11.31 -5.88
CA LEU A 31 -3.31 11.43 -6.55
C LEU A 31 -3.08 12.09 -7.91
N THR A 32 -3.31 11.36 -8.99
CA THR A 32 -3.03 11.83 -10.36
C THR A 32 -4.27 12.46 -11.00
N ALA A 33 -5.44 11.88 -10.74
CA ALA A 33 -6.72 12.38 -11.22
C ALA A 33 -7.85 11.97 -10.28
N TYR A 34 -8.91 12.77 -10.25
CA TYR A 34 -10.22 12.31 -9.79
C TYR A 34 -11.35 13.08 -10.48
N LYS A 35 -12.49 12.42 -10.69
CA LYS A 35 -13.70 12.97 -11.30
C LYS A 35 -14.77 13.10 -10.23
N GLY A 36 -14.75 14.22 -9.51
CA GLY A 36 -15.78 14.57 -8.55
C GLY A 36 -16.40 15.91 -8.94
N ALA A 37 -17.48 15.88 -9.73
CA ALA A 37 -18.16 17.08 -10.23
C ALA A 37 -18.77 17.98 -9.13
N ALA A 38 -18.77 17.53 -7.87
CA ALA A 38 -19.42 18.21 -6.74
C ALA A 38 -18.59 18.23 -5.44
N LEU A 39 -17.28 17.95 -5.47
CA LEU A 39 -16.44 18.11 -4.27
C LEU A 39 -16.07 19.59 -4.07
N SER A 40 -17.07 20.48 -4.02
CA SER A 40 -16.83 21.90 -3.79
C SER A 40 -16.41 22.12 -2.34
N GLN A 41 -15.18 22.59 -2.14
CA GLN A 41 -14.61 23.02 -0.85
C GLN A 41 -14.58 21.95 0.26
N GLN A 42 -14.02 20.78 0.00
CA GLN A 42 -13.68 19.85 1.09
C GLN A 42 -12.23 19.39 0.99
N ARG A 43 -11.76 18.72 2.04
CA ARG A 43 -10.48 18.01 1.96
C ARG A 43 -10.75 16.55 1.61
N ILE A 44 -9.93 16.03 0.73
CA ILE A 44 -9.90 14.64 0.33
C ILE A 44 -8.64 13.96 0.85
N TYR A 45 -8.71 12.66 1.06
CA TYR A 45 -7.58 11.86 1.50
C TYR A 45 -7.74 10.42 1.01
N ILE A 46 -6.63 9.69 1.02
CA ILE A 46 -6.58 8.29 0.63
C ILE A 46 -6.49 7.42 1.89
N LYS A 47 -7.33 6.37 1.94
CA LYS A 47 -7.22 5.28 2.90
C LYS A 47 -6.84 4.01 2.16
N ILE A 48 -5.95 3.22 2.76
CA ILE A 48 -5.63 1.88 2.32
C ILE A 48 -6.17 0.93 3.38
N VAL A 49 -7.04 0.00 2.98
CA VAL A 49 -7.69 -0.95 3.88
C VAL A 49 -7.40 -2.38 3.47
N ASP A 50 -7.41 -3.29 4.44
CA ASP A 50 -7.22 -4.71 4.20
C ASP A 50 -8.43 -5.27 3.42
N ALA A 51 -8.20 -6.14 2.42
CA ALA A 51 -9.30 -6.71 1.65
C ALA A 51 -10.07 -7.79 2.41
N ALA A 52 -9.47 -8.44 3.40
CA ALA A 52 -10.13 -9.42 4.25
C ALA A 52 -10.94 -8.78 5.38
N ASP A 53 -10.52 -7.58 5.82
CA ASP A 53 -11.22 -6.77 6.82
C ASP A 53 -11.16 -5.28 6.42
N THR A 54 -12.21 -4.80 5.75
CA THR A 54 -12.26 -3.42 5.26
C THR A 54 -12.38 -2.37 6.37
N ALA A 55 -12.64 -2.77 7.62
CA ALA A 55 -12.58 -1.87 8.76
C ALA A 55 -11.13 -1.62 9.22
N ARG A 56 -10.21 -2.54 8.88
CA ARG A 56 -8.79 -2.41 9.21
C ARG A 56 -8.08 -1.46 8.24
N VAL A 57 -7.76 -0.27 8.73
CA VAL A 57 -6.94 0.71 8.02
C VAL A 57 -5.46 0.34 8.11
N VAL A 58 -4.83 0.19 6.95
CA VAL A 58 -3.41 -0.15 6.78
C VAL A 58 -2.56 1.11 6.64
N GLY A 59 -3.12 2.15 6.01
CA GLY A 59 -2.48 3.44 5.88
C GLY A 59 -3.49 4.55 5.57
N LYS A 60 -3.17 5.77 5.97
CA LYS A 60 -3.96 6.97 5.67
C LYS A 60 -3.04 8.08 5.18
N SER A 61 -3.41 8.75 4.11
CA SER A 61 -2.64 9.89 3.63
C SER A 61 -2.94 11.16 4.43
N ALA A 62 -2.07 12.15 4.31
CA ALA A 62 -2.43 13.53 4.61
C ALA A 62 -3.67 13.96 3.80
N SER A 63 -4.49 14.85 4.37
CA SER A 63 -5.63 15.44 3.67
C SER A 63 -5.18 16.55 2.72
N TYR A 64 -5.88 16.69 1.60
CA TYR A 64 -5.58 17.59 0.50
C TYR A 64 -6.84 18.37 0.08
N PRO A 65 -6.80 19.70 -0.10
CA PRO A 65 -7.96 20.45 -0.60
C PRO A 65 -8.39 19.99 -2.00
N SER A 66 -9.66 19.66 -2.19
CA SER A 66 -10.16 19.12 -3.47
C SER A 66 -10.06 20.10 -4.64
N ASP A 67 -10.02 21.40 -4.36
CA ASP A 67 -9.98 22.48 -5.34
C ASP A 67 -8.57 22.82 -5.85
N LEU A 68 -7.53 22.18 -5.31
CA LEU A 68 -6.16 22.41 -5.75
C LEU A 68 -5.75 21.53 -6.95
N PRO A 69 -4.77 21.98 -7.77
CA PRO A 69 -4.33 21.25 -8.96
C PRO A 69 -3.59 19.94 -8.67
N LEU A 70 -3.87 18.93 -9.50
CA LEU A 70 -3.21 17.61 -9.50
C LEU A 70 -2.06 17.56 -10.54
N PRO A 71 -1.09 16.63 -10.42
CA PRO A 71 -0.98 15.58 -9.41
C PRO A 71 -0.52 16.10 -8.04
N ALA A 72 -0.97 15.45 -6.97
CA ALA A 72 -0.58 15.79 -5.60
C ALA A 72 0.00 14.57 -4.87
N THR A 73 1.24 14.69 -4.40
CA THR A 73 1.91 13.65 -3.61
C THR A 73 1.67 13.87 -2.13
N LEU A 74 1.05 12.89 -1.50
CA LEU A 74 0.63 12.93 -0.10
C LEU A 74 1.44 11.90 0.69
N GLY A 75 1.97 12.32 1.84
CA GLY A 75 2.61 11.41 2.79
C GLY A 75 1.58 10.43 3.34
N LEU A 76 1.96 9.15 3.43
CA LEU A 76 1.18 8.10 4.07
C LEU A 76 1.66 7.91 5.50
N GLU A 77 0.76 8.10 6.45
CA GLU A 77 0.91 7.56 7.80
C GLU A 77 0.54 6.08 7.72
N SER A 78 1.56 5.23 7.56
CA SER A 78 1.37 3.79 7.58
C SER A 78 1.40 3.29 9.02
N ALA A 79 0.30 2.71 9.47
CA ALA A 79 0.24 2.04 10.76
C ALA A 79 0.85 0.63 10.69
N VAL A 80 1.03 0.05 9.50
CA VAL A 80 1.34 -1.37 9.37
C VAL A 80 2.39 -1.66 8.30
N LYS A 81 3.51 -2.27 8.71
CA LYS A 81 4.44 -2.97 7.81
C LYS A 81 3.78 -4.26 7.31
N GLN A 82 2.94 -4.18 6.29
CA GLN A 82 2.31 -5.35 5.67
C GLN A 82 3.08 -5.80 4.42
N PRO A 83 3.19 -7.12 4.17
CA PRO A 83 3.67 -7.62 2.89
C PRO A 83 2.59 -7.36 1.83
N PHE A 84 2.65 -6.20 1.17
CA PHE A 84 1.72 -5.80 0.08
C PHE A 84 1.62 -6.84 -1.04
N TYR A 85 2.66 -7.67 -1.20
CA TYR A 85 2.71 -8.76 -2.17
C TYR A 85 1.87 -9.98 -1.80
N LYS A 86 1.59 -10.19 -0.52
CA LYS A 86 0.86 -11.38 -0.03
C LYS A 86 -0.60 -11.08 0.28
N ASN A 87 -0.92 -9.84 0.63
CA ASN A 87 -2.26 -9.46 1.07
C ASN A 87 -2.87 -8.45 0.10
N THR A 88 -4.05 -8.77 -0.40
CA THR A 88 -4.82 -7.83 -1.22
C THR A 88 -5.34 -6.68 -0.35
N CYS A 89 -5.38 -5.48 -0.89
CA CYS A 89 -5.91 -4.30 -0.24
C CYS A 89 -6.79 -3.49 -1.19
N TYR A 90 -7.58 -2.59 -0.61
CA TYR A 90 -8.32 -1.58 -1.36
C TYR A 90 -7.72 -0.20 -1.08
N VAL A 91 -7.57 0.59 -2.13
CA VAL A 91 -7.32 2.02 -2.04
C VAL A 91 -8.67 2.72 -2.13
N GLN A 92 -8.94 3.59 -1.17
CA GLN A 92 -10.20 4.33 -1.08
C GLN A 92 -9.93 5.82 -1.12
N LEU A 93 -10.65 6.54 -1.99
CA LEU A 93 -10.74 8.00 -1.97
C LEU A 93 -11.84 8.40 -0.99
N TRP A 94 -11.52 9.30 -0.08
CA TRP A 94 -12.45 9.82 0.92
C TRP A 94 -12.50 11.34 0.87
N GLY A 95 -13.68 11.88 1.16
CA GLY A 95 -13.90 13.28 1.51
C GLY A 95 -14.17 13.42 3.01
N ASP A 96 -13.72 14.51 3.61
CA ASP A 96 -14.01 14.80 5.02
C ASP A 96 -15.52 14.98 5.27
N THR A 97 -16.27 15.42 4.27
CA THR A 97 -17.74 15.63 4.35
C THR A 97 -18.52 14.45 3.77
N ASP A 98 -18.12 13.97 2.58
CA ASP A 98 -18.89 12.96 1.84
C ASP A 98 -18.60 11.52 2.30
N GLY A 99 -17.56 11.31 3.12
CA GLY A 99 -17.12 9.98 3.50
C GLY A 99 -16.41 9.27 2.35
N MET A 100 -16.65 7.97 2.17
CA MET A 100 -16.01 7.20 1.11
C MET A 100 -16.60 7.56 -0.25
N ILE A 101 -15.79 8.14 -1.13
CA ILE A 101 -16.18 8.57 -2.49
C ILE A 101 -16.05 7.41 -3.47
N SER A 102 -14.92 6.69 -3.43
CA SER A 102 -14.66 5.59 -4.35
C SER A 102 -13.61 4.63 -3.79
N SER A 103 -13.59 3.41 -4.32
CA SER A 103 -12.67 2.34 -3.91
C SER A 103 -12.16 1.59 -5.14
N ALA A 104 -10.86 1.27 -5.14
CA ALA A 104 -10.20 0.50 -6.17
C ALA A 104 -9.39 -0.63 -5.52
N LYS A 105 -9.56 -1.85 -6.04
CA LYS A 105 -8.80 -3.01 -5.59
C LYS A 105 -7.38 -2.93 -6.12
N VAL A 106 -6.38 -3.13 -5.25
CA VAL A 106 -5.01 -3.31 -5.68
C VAL A 106 -4.88 -4.66 -6.40
N ASN A 107 -4.50 -4.62 -7.68
CA ASN A 107 -4.31 -5.81 -8.48
C ASN A 107 -2.81 -6.11 -8.62
N MET A 108 -2.32 -7.08 -7.83
CA MET A 108 -0.92 -7.51 -7.85
C MET A 108 -0.54 -8.30 -9.11
N ASP A 109 -1.50 -8.86 -9.85
CA ASP A 109 -1.21 -9.61 -11.09
C ASP A 109 -0.92 -8.67 -12.27
N LYS A 110 -1.47 -7.46 -12.23
CA LYS A 110 -1.20 -6.39 -13.21
C LYS A 110 0.01 -5.54 -12.83
N TYR A 111 0.72 -5.91 -11.77
CA TYR A 111 1.83 -5.16 -11.23
C TYR A 111 3.06 -5.20 -12.16
N LYS A 112 3.52 -4.03 -12.60
CA LYS A 112 4.88 -3.85 -13.12
C LYS A 112 5.71 -3.19 -12.02
N ILE A 113 6.76 -3.86 -11.54
CA ILE A 113 7.82 -3.20 -10.76
C ILE A 113 8.52 -2.24 -11.72
N ILE A 114 8.16 -0.97 -11.67
CA ILE A 114 8.95 0.11 -12.29
C ILE A 114 9.78 0.70 -11.16
N PHE A 115 11.09 0.81 -11.33
CA PHE A 115 11.95 1.48 -10.36
C PHE A 115 11.88 2.99 -10.58
N PRO A 116 11.64 3.81 -9.53
CA PRO A 116 11.41 3.44 -8.12
C PRO A 116 10.02 2.81 -7.89
N LEU A 117 9.93 1.83 -6.96
CA LEU A 117 8.76 0.97 -6.70
C LEU A 117 7.46 1.77 -6.57
N ALA A 118 6.78 1.92 -7.70
CA ALA A 118 5.53 2.63 -7.86
C ALA A 118 4.46 1.67 -8.37
N MET A 119 3.22 1.88 -7.94
CA MET A 119 2.07 1.07 -8.32
C MET A 119 0.90 1.97 -8.65
N GLU A 120 0.41 1.90 -9.88
CA GLU A 120 -0.79 2.60 -10.30
C GLU A 120 -2.03 1.81 -9.87
N VAL A 121 -2.96 2.48 -9.22
CA VAL A 121 -4.22 1.93 -8.73
C VAL A 121 -5.30 2.96 -8.98
N GLY A 122 -6.40 2.55 -9.60
CA GLY A 122 -7.48 3.48 -9.89
C GLY A 122 -8.67 2.82 -10.56
N ASN A 123 -9.67 3.66 -10.82
CA ASN A 123 -10.86 3.35 -11.58
C ASN A 123 -11.30 4.64 -12.32
N GLU A 124 -12.49 4.63 -12.91
CA GLU A 124 -13.03 5.78 -13.65
C GLU A 124 -13.22 7.06 -12.83
N VAL A 125 -13.28 6.94 -11.49
CA VAL A 125 -13.49 8.04 -10.55
C VAL A 125 -12.17 8.62 -10.07
N PHE A 126 -11.14 7.82 -9.85
CA PHE A 126 -9.86 8.31 -9.35
C PHE A 126 -8.68 7.43 -9.75
N GLU A 127 -7.51 8.04 -9.83
CA GLU A 127 -6.26 7.38 -10.13
C GLU A 127 -5.20 7.81 -9.12
N VAL A 128 -4.46 6.84 -8.58
CA VAL A 128 -3.32 7.09 -7.71
C VAL A 128 -2.10 6.27 -8.11
N THR A 129 -0.93 6.78 -7.73
CA THR A 129 0.32 6.04 -7.71
C THR A 129 0.75 5.84 -6.25
N LEU A 130 0.83 4.59 -5.81
CA LEU A 130 1.39 4.21 -4.51
C LEU A 130 2.90 4.02 -4.63
N SER A 131 3.69 4.69 -3.80
CA SER A 131 5.15 4.62 -3.85
C SER A 131 5.75 4.26 -2.49
N GLY A 132 6.81 3.46 -2.52
CA GLY A 132 7.43 2.95 -1.29
C GLY A 132 8.86 2.48 -1.48
N SER A 133 9.42 1.89 -0.43
CA SER A 133 10.75 1.27 -0.46
C SER A 133 10.78 -0.01 0.36
N TRP A 134 11.73 -0.89 0.03
CA TRP A 134 12.12 -1.98 0.91
C TRP A 134 12.97 -1.42 2.06
N ASP A 135 12.86 -2.06 3.22
CA ASP A 135 13.72 -1.86 4.40
C ASP A 135 14.90 -2.82 4.34
#